data_AF-A0A1I7KQK2-F1
#
_entry.id   AF-A0A1I7KQK2-F1
#
_cell.length_a   1.000
_cell.length_b   1.000
_cell.length_c   1.000
_cell.angle_alpha   90.00
_cell.angle_beta   90.00
_cell.angle_gamma   90.00
#
_symmetry.space_group_name_H-M   'P 1'
#
loop_
_entity.id
_entity.type
_entity.pdbx_description
1 polymer ?
#
loop_
_entity_poly.entity_id
_entity_poly.type
_entity_poly.pdbx_seq_one_letter_code
_entity_poly.pdbx_strand_id
1 'polypeptide(L)' 'MRHFKIRLRLKGSQRELWIAVRAKSVGEAIVIADNRCLERPFQVCGGIESFIQISEGEYHSILDSATSHGKL' A
#
# COMPACT_ATOMS: atom_id res chain seq x y z
N MET A 1 16.94 0.40 -4.15
CA MET A 1 15.47 0.57 -4.03
C MET A 1 14.96 -0.47 -3.04
N ARG A 2 13.97 -0.13 -2.21
CA ARG A 2 13.38 -1.01 -1.19
C ARG A 2 11.90 -1.26 -1.50
N HIS A 3 11.37 -2.36 -0.98
CA HIS A 3 9.95 -2.72 -1.12
C HIS A 3 9.23 -2.50 0.21
N PHE A 4 8.03 -1.95 0.13
CA PHE A 4 7.18 -1.66 1.28
C PHE A 4 5.78 -2.17 1.02
N LYS A 5 5.10 -2.63 2.07
CA LYS A 5 3.65 -2.72 2.10
C LYS A 5 3.07 -1.60 2.95
N ILE A 6 2.00 -0.99 2.47
CA ILE A 6 1.32 0.12 3.12
C ILE A 6 -0.15 -0.25 3.27
N ARG A 7 -0.66 -0.07 4.49
CA ARG A 7 -2.07 -0.32 4.78
C ARG A 7 -2.91 0.89 4.44
N LEU A 8 -3.91 0.68 3.59
CA LEU A 8 -4.92 1.67 3.26
C LEU A 8 -6.27 1.23 3.84
N ARG A 9 -7.09 2.19 4.21
CA ARG A 9 -8.48 1.99 4.65
C ARG A 9 -9.43 2.71 3.73
N LEU A 10 -10.52 2.06 3.35
CA LEU A 10 -11.60 2.69 2.59
C LEU A 10 -12.35 3.68 3.50
N LYS A 11 -12.44 4.94 3.07
CA LYS A 11 -13.13 6.04 3.77
C LYS A 11 -14.58 5.65 4.03
N GLY A 12 -15.01 5.76 5.28
CA GLY A 12 -16.35 5.37 5.71
C GLY A 12 -16.55 3.85 5.86
N SER A 13 -15.50 3.04 5.78
CA SER A 13 -15.56 1.59 5.95
C SER A 13 -14.46 1.10 6.90
N GLN A 14 -14.66 -0.09 7.46
CA GLN A 14 -13.63 -0.86 8.18
C GLN A 14 -12.80 -1.74 7.23
N ARG A 15 -13.03 -1.67 5.92
CA ARG A 15 -12.24 -2.41 4.93
C ARG A 15 -10.84 -1.84 4.81
N GLU A 16 -9.87 -2.70 5.06
CA GLU A 16 -8.44 -2.40 4.92
C GLU A 16 -7.85 -3.24 3.78
N LEU A 17 -6.83 -2.70 3.12
CA LEU A 17 -6.08 -3.39 2.09
C LEU A 17 -4.60 -3.04 2.18
N TRP A 18 -3.76 -3.96 1.73
CA TRP A 18 -2.33 -3.74 1.62
C TRP A 18 -1.96 -3.41 0.17
N ILE A 19 -1.24 -2.32 -0.03
CA ILE A 19 -0.61 -2.02 -1.31
C ILE A 19 0.89 -2.24 -1.23
N ALA A 20 1.46 -2.72 -2.33
CA ALA A 20 2.89 -2.83 -2.52
C ALA A 20 3.44 -1.56 -3.20
N VAL A 21 4.53 -1.02 -2.64
CA VAL A 21 5.22 0.18 -3.11
C VAL A 21 6.72 -0.04 -3.15
N ARG A 22 7.37 0.40 -4.24
CA ARG A 22 8.82 0.44 -4.37
C ARG A 22 9.29 1.88 -4.15
N ALA A 23 10.18 2.10 -3.19
CA ALA A 23 10.66 3.43 -2.80
C ALA A 23 12.09 3.39 -2.25
N LYS A 24 12.77 4.54 -2.16
CA LYS A 24 14.10 4.66 -1.55
C LYS A 24 14.01 4.79 -0.03
N SER A 25 12.91 5.30 0.52
CA SER A 25 12.70 5.49 1.96
C SER A 25 11.22 5.28 2.35
N VAL A 26 10.96 5.19 3.66
CA VAL A 26 9.59 5.14 4.20
C VAL A 26 8.83 6.42 3.84
N GLY A 27 9.47 7.59 3.93
CA GLY A 27 8.85 8.87 3.58
C GLY A 27 8.42 8.94 2.11
N GLU A 28 9.26 8.47 1.19
CA GLU A 28 8.89 8.39 -0.24
C GLU A 28 7.75 7.38 -0.47
N ALA A 29 7.74 6.26 0.26
CA ALA A 29 6.67 5.27 0.17
C ALA A 29 5.31 5.86 0.62
N ILE A 30 5.31 6.69 1.67
CA ILE A 30 4.11 7.41 2.14
C ILE A 30 3.59 8.35 1.05
N VAL A 31 4.46 9.17 0.44
CA VAL A 31 4.06 10.11 -0.62
C VAL A 31 3.46 9.37 -1.82
N ILE A 32 4.05 8.24 -2.21
CA ILE A 32 3.52 7.41 -3.31
C ILE A 32 2.14 6.84 -2.94
N ALA A 33 1.96 6.35 -1.72
CA ALA A 33 0.68 5.81 -1.26
C ALA A 33 -0.40 6.89 -1.18
N ASP A 34 -0.06 8.07 -0.67
CA ASP A 34 -0.96 9.23 -0.57
C ASP A 34 -1.40 9.70 -1.96
N ASN A 35 -0.46 9.84 -2.90
CA ASN A 35 -0.76 10.17 -4.29
C ASN A 35 -1.72 9.16 -4.95
N ARG A 36 -1.58 7.87 -4.66
CA ARG A 36 -2.52 6.82 -5.14
C ARG A 36 -3.91 6.92 -4.51
N CYS A 37 -4.03 7.56 -3.35
CA CYS A 37 -5.31 7.78 -2.67
C CYS A 37 -6.02 9.05 -3.14
N LEU A 38 -5.34 10.01 -3.77
CA LEU A 38 -5.95 11.30 -4.18
C LEU A 38 -7.22 11.14 -5.04
N GLU A 39 -7.26 10.12 -5.91
CA GLU A 39 -8.40 9.86 -6.80
C GLU A 39 -9.33 8.74 -6.32
N ARG A 40 -9.04 8.14 -5.16
CA ARG A 40 -9.77 6.98 -4.64
C ARG A 40 -10.29 7.24 -3.24
N PRO A 41 -11.37 6.59 -2.81
CA PRO A 41 -11.91 6.76 -1.46
C PRO A 41 -11.02 6.13 -0.37
N PHE A 42 -9.70 5.98 -0.55
CA PHE A 42 -8.82 5.36 0.44
C PHE A 42 -8.09 6.41 1.29
N GLN A 43 -7.66 6.01 2.47
CA GLN A 43 -6.84 6.78 3.39
C GLN A 43 -5.68 5.91 3.85
N VAL A 44 -4.48 6.49 3.95
CA VAL A 44 -3.34 5.79 4.50
C VAL A 44 -3.55 5.58 6.00
N CYS A 45 -3.43 4.34 6.49
CA CYS A 45 -3.51 4.08 7.92
C CYS A 45 -2.28 4.64 8.63
N GLY A 46 -2.47 5.44 9.69
CA GLY A 46 -1.38 5.87 10.56
C GLY A 46 -0.78 4.72 11.38
N GLY A 47 0.41 4.95 11.94
CA GLY A 47 1.08 4.04 12.88
C GLY A 47 2.21 3.19 12.27
N ILE A 48 3.17 2.79 13.11
CA ILE A 48 4.38 2.04 12.72
C ILE A 48 4.02 0.72 12.02
N GLU A 49 2.95 0.05 12.44
CA GLU A 49 2.52 -1.23 11.86
C GLU A 49 1.87 -1.09 10.48
N SER A 50 1.51 0.12 10.06
CA SER A 50 0.86 0.38 8.77
C SER A 50 1.88 0.52 7.62
N PHE A 51 3.18 0.55 7.93
CA PHE A 51 4.28 0.71 6.97
C PHE A 51 5.38 -0.31 7.26
N ILE A 52 5.49 -1.33 6.42
CA ILE A 52 6.42 -2.43 6.67
C ILE A 52 7.31 -2.59 5.46
N GLN A 53 8.62 -2.53 5.65
CA GLN A 53 9.58 -2.95 4.63
C GLN A 53 9.46 -4.46 4.45
N ILE A 54 9.33 -4.91 3.22
CA ILE A 54 9.11 -6.32 2.87
C ILE A 54 10.18 -6.82 1.91
N SER A 55 10.24 -8.14 1.76
CA SER A 55 11.05 -8.77 0.73
C SER A 55 10.49 -8.51 -0.68
N GLU A 56 11.31 -8.74 -1.70
CA GLU A 56 10.87 -8.67 -3.11
C GLU A 56 9.84 -9.78 -3.44
N GLY A 57 9.98 -10.97 -2.85
CA GLY A 57 8.99 -12.04 -3.02
C GLY A 57 7.60 -11.65 -2.52
N GLU A 58 7.51 -11.10 -1.31
CA GLU A 58 6.24 -10.58 -0.76
C GLU A 58 5.68 -9.44 -1.61
N TYR A 59 6.54 -8.58 -2.15
CA TYR A 59 6.12 -7.49 -3.02
C TYR A 59 5.36 -8.00 -4.25
N HIS A 60 5.92 -9.00 -4.93
CA HIS A 60 5.26 -9.64 -6.08
C HIS A 60 3.98 -10.37 -5.67
N SER A 61 3.98 -11.10 -4.54
CA SER A 61 2.76 -11.78 -4.05
C SER A 61 1.60 -10.79 -3.77
N ILE A 62 1.88 -9.60 -3.24
CA ILE A 62 0.86 -8.57 -3.01
C ILE A 62 0.35 -8.00 -4.34
N LEU A 63 1.24 -7.75 -5.31
CA LEU A 63 0.83 -7.30 -6.64
C LEU A 63 -0.05 -8.34 -7.35
N ASP A 64 0.33 -9.61 -7.30
CA ASP A 64 -0.42 -10.70 -7.93
C ASP A 64 -1.79 -10.88 -7.28
N SER A 65 -1.88 -10.80 -5.95
CA SER A 65 -3.16 -10.88 -5.24
C SER A 65 -4.07 -9.69 -5.55
N ALA A 66 -3.52 -8.47 -5.71
CA ALA A 66 -4.28 -7.30 -6.14
C ALA A 66 -4.78 -7.46 -7.60
N THR A 67 -3.97 -8.03 -8.48
CA THR A 67 -4.32 -8.26 -9.89
C THR A 67 -5.34 -9.39 -10.06
N SER A 68 -5.28 -10.41 -9.19
CA SER A 68 -6.20 -11.55 -9.17
C SER A 68 -7.58 -11.19 -8.62
N HIS A 69 -7.71 -10.09 -7.88
CA HIS A 69 -8.97 -9.67 -7.23
C HIS A 69 -9.62 -8.41 -7.85
N GLY A 70 -9.11 -7.88 -8.98
CA GLY A 70 -9.78 -6.77 -9.68
C GLY A 70 -9.04 -6.34 -10.96
N LYS A 71 -9.62 -6.55 -12.14
CA LYS A 71 -10.35 -5.46 -12.83
C LYS A 71 -10.92 -4.44 -11.82
N LEU A 72 -10.12 -3.42 -11.52
CA LEU A 72 -10.54 -2.16 -10.91
C LEU A 72 -9.98 -1.01 -11.74
#